data_AF-A0A7J6P3Z0-F1
#
_entry.id   AF-A0A7J6P3Z0-F1
#
_cell.length_a   1.000
_cell.length_b   1.000
_cell.length_c   1.000
_cell.angle_alpha   90.00
_cell.angle_beta   90.00
_cell.angle_gamma   90.00
#
_symmetry.space_group_name_H-M   'P 1'
#
loop_
_entity.id
_entity.type
_entity.pdbx_description
1 polymer ?
#
loop_
_entity_poly.entity_id
_entity_poly.type
_entity_poly.pdbx_seq_one_letter_code
_entity_poly.pdbx_strand_id
1 'polypeptide(L)'
;MPTPLPLMTDHTGPSLGSQRVCGDTRLRGCRLSTIMWDRSFLRNSESHEDAFLSSVPVTSVDFFLSHSWSADGFWKQMALLICCSSTSTEKITLLASLMGAYAFYPPVRGLKLFELSVLAFGFVSFLVALFIIPLFKHRSTMVFLDKCCIPQKDPIAKSYGISKLADYHDSHDTSHDIIT
;
A
#
# COMPACT_ATOMS: atom_id res chain seq x y z
N MET A 1 61.24 -13.11 30.38
CA MET A 1 60.12 -13.99 30.77
C MET A 1 58.95 -13.65 29.86
N PRO A 2 58.47 -14.58 29.03
CA PRO A 2 57.37 -14.29 28.10
C PRO A 2 56.03 -14.28 28.85
N THR A 3 55.26 -13.23 28.61
CA THR A 3 53.91 -13.02 29.16
C THR A 3 52.93 -14.00 28.49
N PRO A 4 52.15 -14.80 29.25
CA PRO A 4 51.16 -15.67 28.65
C PRO A 4 50.02 -14.84 28.04
N LEU A 5 49.70 -15.11 26.77
CA LEU A 5 48.56 -14.54 26.07
C LEU A 5 47.25 -15.04 26.73
N PRO A 6 46.23 -14.18 26.87
CA PRO A 6 44.95 -14.57 27.42
C PRO A 6 44.25 -15.55 26.47
N LEU A 7 43.82 -16.67 27.06
CA LEU A 7 43.05 -17.73 26.44
C LEU A 7 41.73 -17.14 25.93
N MET A 8 41.59 -17.09 24.60
CA MET A 8 40.38 -16.66 23.91
C MET A 8 39.30 -17.72 24.15
N THR A 9 38.46 -17.48 25.15
CA THR A 9 37.31 -18.34 25.46
C THR A 9 36.27 -18.20 24.37
N ASP A 10 36.11 -19.29 23.63
CA ASP A 10 35.15 -19.45 22.55
C ASP A 10 33.72 -19.33 23.13
N HIS A 11 33.09 -18.17 22.93
CA HIS A 11 31.68 -17.95 23.24
C HIS A 11 30.82 -18.56 22.12
N THR A 12 30.87 -19.88 21.95
CA THR A 12 29.80 -20.64 21.29
C THR A 12 28.61 -20.74 22.25
N GLY A 13 27.95 -19.60 22.47
CA GLY A 13 26.60 -19.61 22.98
C GLY A 13 25.66 -20.17 21.90
N PRO A 14 24.75 -21.08 22.22
CA PRO A 14 23.74 -21.52 21.27
C PRO A 14 22.92 -20.29 20.86
N SER A 15 23.02 -19.88 19.59
CA SER A 15 22.22 -18.82 18.97
C SER A 15 20.76 -19.27 18.83
N LEU A 16 20.09 -19.43 19.97
CA LEU A 16 18.66 -19.64 20.09
C LEU A 16 17.96 -18.32 19.75
N GLY A 17 17.63 -18.11 18.47
CA GLY A 17 16.70 -17.04 18.11
C GLY A 17 16.68 -16.60 16.64
N SER A 18 17.71 -16.91 15.85
CA SER A 18 17.82 -16.38 14.47
C SER A 18 17.66 -17.47 13.40
N GLN A 19 16.65 -18.34 13.55
CA GLN A 19 16.45 -19.48 12.63
C GLN A 19 14.98 -19.80 12.29
N ARG A 20 14.08 -18.80 12.33
CA ARG A 20 12.65 -19.00 11.94
C ARG A 20 12.04 -17.92 11.05
N VAL A 21 12.84 -17.13 10.33
CA VAL A 21 12.30 -16.20 9.33
C VAL A 21 12.50 -16.70 7.89
N CYS A 22 13.36 -17.71 7.69
CA CYS A 22 13.68 -18.27 6.37
C CYS A 22 12.84 -19.51 5.97
N GLY A 23 11.66 -19.70 6.58
CA GLY A 23 10.87 -20.94 6.43
C GLY A 23 9.63 -20.83 5.55
N ASP A 24 9.18 -19.62 5.20
CA ASP A 24 7.97 -19.44 4.40
C ASP A 24 8.34 -18.81 3.07
N THR A 25 8.51 -19.66 2.05
CA THR A 25 8.91 -19.30 0.68
C THR A 25 7.80 -18.60 -0.11
N ARG A 26 6.77 -18.11 0.58
CA ARG A 26 5.56 -17.57 -0.02
C ARG A 26 5.73 -16.08 -0.28
N LEU A 27 5.16 -15.63 -1.39
CA LEU A 27 5.01 -14.20 -1.68
C LEU A 27 4.37 -13.53 -0.46
N ARG A 28 4.82 -12.32 -0.11
CA ARG A 28 4.23 -11.54 0.99
C ARG A 28 3.46 -10.37 0.43
N GLY A 29 2.37 -10.02 1.10
CA GLY A 29 1.54 -8.87 0.75
C GLY A 29 1.11 -8.11 2.00
N CYS A 30 0.74 -6.85 1.81
CA CYS A 30 0.15 -6.00 2.84
C CYS A 30 -1.27 -5.64 2.45
N ARG A 31 -2.16 -5.51 3.44
CA ARG A 31 -3.52 -5.05 3.17
C ARG A 31 -3.49 -3.59 2.72
N LEU A 32 -4.18 -3.29 1.62
CA LEU A 32 -4.26 -1.92 1.10
C LEU A 32 -4.82 -0.96 2.17
N SER A 33 -5.83 -1.40 2.93
CA SER A 33 -6.41 -0.59 4.02
C SER A 33 -5.36 -0.17 5.05
N THR A 34 -4.40 -1.03 5.38
CA THR A 34 -3.32 -0.73 6.33
C THR A 34 -2.40 0.34 5.77
N ILE A 35 -1.99 0.21 4.50
CA ILE A 35 -1.13 1.18 3.80
C ILE A 35 -1.84 2.54 3.69
N MET A 36 -3.15 2.55 3.43
CA MET A 36 -3.92 3.78 3.30
C MET A 36 -4.14 4.49 4.64
N TRP A 37 -4.28 3.75 5.74
CA TRP A 37 -4.48 4.33 7.07
C TRP A 37 -3.17 4.87 7.65
N ASP A 38 -2.09 4.13 7.49
CA ASP A 38 -0.79 4.49 8.00
C ASP A 38 0.10 5.07 6.89
N ARG A 39 0.14 6.40 6.85
CA ARG A 39 0.96 7.16 5.89
C ARG A 39 2.46 6.91 6.06
N SER A 40 2.93 6.31 7.15
CA SER A 40 4.35 6.04 7.36
C SER A 40 4.92 5.03 6.35
N PHE A 41 4.09 4.06 5.92
CA PHE A 41 4.40 3.15 4.81
C PHE A 41 4.65 3.88 3.50
N LEU A 42 3.96 5.01 3.36
CA LEU A 42 3.99 5.90 2.22
C LEU A 42 4.90 7.12 2.47
N ARG A 43 5.93 7.05 3.30
CA ARG A 43 6.92 8.14 3.39
C ARG A 43 8.33 7.58 3.17
N ASN A 44 9.21 8.45 2.69
CA ASN A 44 10.66 8.23 2.63
C ASN A 44 11.28 8.26 4.04
N SER A 45 10.74 7.46 4.96
CA SER A 45 11.40 7.16 6.22
C SER A 45 12.29 5.94 6.02
N GLU A 46 13.39 5.90 6.77
CA GLU A 46 14.28 4.73 6.88
C GLU A 46 13.46 3.44 7.09
N SER A 47 13.98 2.32 6.62
CA SER A 47 13.28 1.03 6.65
C SER A 47 12.93 0.63 8.10
N HIS A 48 11.69 0.87 8.51
CA HIS A 48 11.15 0.33 9.74
C HIS A 48 11.02 -1.19 9.58
N GLU A 49 11.70 -1.97 10.41
CA GLU A 49 11.51 -3.43 10.47
C GLU A 49 10.05 -3.78 10.74
N ASP A 50 9.34 -2.91 11.46
CA ASP A 50 7.90 -2.99 11.72
C ASP A 50 7.08 -3.07 10.43
N ALA A 51 7.57 -2.46 9.33
CA ALA A 51 6.88 -2.51 8.06
C ALA A 51 6.89 -3.94 7.48
N PHE A 52 7.99 -4.66 7.64
CA PHE A 52 8.07 -6.06 7.21
C PHE A 52 7.16 -6.96 8.05
N LEU A 53 7.09 -6.71 9.36
CA LEU A 53 6.20 -7.45 10.28
C LEU A 53 4.72 -7.26 9.96
N SER A 54 4.34 -6.15 9.32
CA SER A 54 2.96 -5.89 8.88
C SER A 54 2.54 -6.70 7.64
N SER A 55 3.51 -7.28 6.92
CA SER A 55 3.25 -8.11 5.75
C SER A 55 2.89 -9.54 6.15
N VAL A 56 1.99 -10.17 5.40
CA VAL A 56 1.57 -11.55 5.60
C VAL A 56 1.87 -12.39 4.36
N PRO A 57 2.17 -13.69 4.50
CA PRO A 57 2.30 -14.58 3.35
C PRO A 57 0.96 -14.67 2.61
N VAL A 58 1.00 -14.56 1.29
CA VAL A 58 -0.14 -14.59 0.37
C VAL A 58 0.17 -15.51 -0.81
N THR A 59 -0.89 -16.03 -1.42
CA THR A 59 -0.79 -16.82 -2.67
C THR A 59 -0.75 -15.94 -3.90
N SER A 60 -1.36 -14.76 -3.83
CA SER A 60 -1.45 -13.78 -4.92
C SER A 60 -1.52 -12.37 -4.35
N VAL A 61 -1.20 -11.39 -5.20
CA VAL A 61 -1.31 -9.96 -4.91
C VAL A 61 -2.16 -9.29 -5.99
N ASP A 62 -3.00 -8.33 -5.59
CA ASP A 62 -3.90 -7.61 -6.50
C ASP A 62 -3.18 -6.45 -7.21
N PHE A 63 -2.27 -5.79 -6.49
CA PHE A 63 -1.54 -4.64 -7.01
C PHE A 63 -0.06 -4.71 -6.64
N PHE A 64 0.77 -4.22 -7.55
CA PHE A 64 2.19 -4.01 -7.33
C PHE A 64 2.49 -2.51 -7.17
N LEU A 65 2.99 -2.12 -6.00
CA LEU A 65 3.41 -0.75 -5.72
C LEU A 65 4.94 -0.69 -5.66
N SER A 66 5.54 -0.18 -6.74
CA SER A 66 6.99 0.00 -6.79
C SER A 66 7.44 1.19 -5.96
N HIS A 67 8.63 1.07 -5.35
CA HIS A 67 9.21 2.10 -4.49
C HIS A 67 10.01 3.17 -5.27
N SER A 68 9.63 3.48 -6.52
CA SER A 68 10.14 4.68 -7.23
C SER A 68 9.62 5.98 -6.56
N TRP A 69 10.42 6.61 -5.70
CA TRP A 69 9.95 7.60 -4.71
C TRP A 69 10.74 8.92 -4.68
N SER A 70 10.81 9.63 -5.79
CA SER A 70 11.04 11.09 -5.72
C SER A 70 9.79 11.87 -5.27
N ALA A 71 8.59 11.32 -5.47
CA ALA A 71 7.34 12.00 -5.13
C ALA A 71 6.99 11.89 -3.64
N ASP A 72 6.37 12.95 -3.10
CA ASP A 72 5.92 12.99 -1.72
C ASP A 72 4.88 11.92 -1.41
N GLY A 73 4.85 11.48 -0.15
CA GLY A 73 3.89 10.50 0.34
C GLY A 73 2.43 10.88 0.12
N PHE A 74 2.12 12.17 0.20
CA PHE A 74 0.78 12.68 -0.08
C PHE A 74 0.33 12.37 -1.51
N TRP A 75 1.17 12.66 -2.51
CA TRP A 75 0.84 12.42 -3.91
C TRP A 75 0.65 10.95 -4.22
N LYS A 76 1.39 10.08 -3.55
CA LYS A 76 1.26 8.64 -3.72
C LYS A 76 0.01 8.09 -3.09
N GLN A 77 -0.40 8.63 -1.93
CA GLN A 77 -1.71 8.35 -1.36
C GLN A 77 -2.83 8.84 -2.29
N MET A 78 -2.69 10.02 -2.91
CA MET A 78 -3.67 10.53 -3.87
C MET A 78 -3.75 9.63 -5.10
N ALA A 79 -2.62 9.24 -5.67
CA ALA A 79 -2.58 8.32 -6.81
C ALA A 79 -3.23 6.97 -6.47
N LEU A 80 -2.94 6.41 -5.29
CA LEU A 80 -3.57 5.18 -4.80
C LEU A 80 -5.08 5.34 -4.64
N LEU A 81 -5.54 6.44 -4.03
CA LEU A 81 -6.97 6.72 -3.88
C LEU A 81 -7.67 6.83 -5.23
N ILE A 82 -7.05 7.48 -6.21
CA ILE A 82 -7.60 7.63 -7.56
C ILE A 82 -7.63 6.27 -8.26
N CYS A 83 -6.52 5.52 -8.28
CA CYS A 83 -6.44 4.20 -8.93
C CYS A 83 -7.39 3.17 -8.28
N CYS A 84 -7.58 3.23 -6.97
CA CYS A 84 -8.50 2.35 -6.24
C CYS A 84 -9.93 2.92 -6.17
N SER A 85 -10.15 4.16 -6.62
CA SER A 85 -11.51 4.66 -6.77
C SER A 85 -12.15 3.92 -7.94
N SER A 86 -13.11 3.06 -7.63
CA SER A 86 -13.86 2.39 -8.68
C SER A 86 -14.73 3.39 -9.43
N THR A 87 -15.11 3.07 -10.68
CA THR A 87 -16.11 3.82 -11.48
C THR A 87 -17.39 4.15 -10.72
N SER A 88 -17.70 3.45 -9.64
CA SER A 88 -18.82 3.76 -8.74
C SER A 88 -18.66 5.10 -8.01
N THR A 89 -17.44 5.52 -7.67
CA THR A 89 -17.16 6.80 -6.97
C THR A 89 -17.52 7.97 -7.87
N GLU A 90 -17.13 7.92 -9.15
CA GLU A 90 -17.48 8.92 -10.16
C GLU A 90 -19.01 9.07 -10.31
N LYS A 91 -19.72 7.93 -10.39
CA LYS A 91 -21.18 7.91 -10.49
C LYS A 91 -21.86 8.51 -9.26
N ILE A 92 -21.35 8.20 -8.06
CA ILE A 92 -21.90 8.74 -6.79
C ILE A 92 -21.69 10.26 -6.72
N THR A 93 -20.50 10.75 -7.06
CA THR A 93 -20.23 12.19 -7.06
C THR A 93 -21.07 12.93 -8.10
N LEU A 94 -21.20 12.37 -9.30
CA LEU A 94 -22.06 12.93 -10.34
C LEU A 94 -23.51 12.99 -9.86
N LEU A 95 -24.02 11.91 -9.27
CA LEU A 95 -25.39 11.85 -8.76
C LEU A 95 -25.62 12.84 -7.61
N ALA A 96 -24.68 12.94 -6.66
CA ALA A 96 -24.76 13.90 -5.55
C ALA A 96 -24.76 15.35 -6.06
N SER A 97 -23.98 15.64 -7.10
CA SER A 97 -23.92 16.97 -7.71
C SER A 97 -25.23 17.31 -8.45
N LEU A 98 -25.81 16.34 -9.18
CA LEU A 98 -27.10 16.51 -9.85
C LEU A 98 -28.25 16.69 -8.86
N MET A 99 -28.27 15.89 -7.78
CA MET A 99 -29.24 16.04 -6.69
C MET A 99 -29.10 17.39 -5.99
N GLY A 100 -27.86 17.82 -5.74
CA GLY A 100 -27.55 19.15 -5.21
C GLY A 100 -28.06 20.26 -6.12
N ALA A 101 -27.86 20.16 -7.43
CA ALA A 101 -28.39 21.14 -8.38
C ALA A 101 -29.94 21.15 -8.42
N TYR A 102 -30.57 19.98 -8.39
CA TYR A 102 -32.02 19.82 -8.48
C TYR A 102 -32.77 20.28 -7.23
N ALA A 103 -32.36 19.83 -6.03
CA ALA A 103 -33.02 20.14 -4.76
C ALA A 103 -33.04 21.64 -4.45
N PHE A 104 -32.15 22.37 -5.10
CA PHE A 104 -31.85 23.76 -4.85
C PHE A 104 -32.19 24.61 -6.10
N TYR A 105 -33.05 24.15 -7.00
CA TYR A 105 -33.52 24.91 -8.16
C TYR A 105 -34.74 25.86 -7.91
N PRO A 106 -34.87 26.73 -6.87
CA PRO A 106 -35.82 27.83 -6.95
C PRO A 106 -35.23 29.06 -7.65
N PRO A 107 -36.08 29.94 -8.23
CA PRO A 107 -35.65 31.13 -8.95
C PRO A 107 -35.35 32.27 -7.96
N VAL A 108 -34.34 32.10 -7.11
CA VAL A 108 -33.95 33.14 -6.15
C VAL A 108 -32.88 34.02 -6.78
N ARG A 109 -33.24 35.28 -7.06
CA ARG A 109 -32.30 36.32 -7.52
C ARG A 109 -31.22 36.52 -6.45
N GLY A 110 -30.06 35.89 -6.66
CA GLY A 110 -28.92 35.86 -5.73
C GLY A 110 -27.92 34.75 -6.06
N LEU A 111 -27.62 34.57 -7.35
CA LEU A 111 -26.96 33.38 -7.94
C LEU A 111 -25.60 33.00 -7.32
N LYS A 112 -24.80 33.95 -6.83
CA LYS A 112 -23.40 33.67 -6.50
C LYS A 112 -23.18 32.82 -5.25
N LEU A 113 -23.92 33.08 -4.16
CA LEU A 113 -23.78 32.30 -2.91
C LEU A 113 -24.36 30.89 -3.07
N PHE A 114 -25.39 30.80 -3.89
CA PHE A 114 -26.09 29.57 -4.22
C PHE A 114 -25.23 28.62 -5.07
N GLU A 115 -24.67 29.12 -6.16
CA GLU A 115 -23.77 28.33 -7.02
C GLU A 115 -22.55 27.84 -6.22
N LEU A 116 -22.02 28.70 -5.35
CA LEU A 116 -20.90 28.35 -4.47
C LEU A 116 -21.27 27.25 -3.48
N SER A 117 -22.48 27.25 -2.93
CA SER A 117 -22.89 26.22 -1.95
C SER A 117 -23.13 24.86 -2.60
N VAL A 118 -23.74 24.81 -3.78
CA VAL A 118 -23.90 23.57 -4.56
C VAL A 118 -22.54 23.01 -4.97
N LEU A 119 -21.64 23.86 -5.46
CA LEU A 119 -20.28 23.45 -5.81
C LEU A 119 -19.52 22.94 -4.59
N ALA A 120 -19.60 23.63 -3.45
CA ALA A 120 -18.96 23.21 -2.21
C ALA A 120 -19.52 21.87 -1.72
N PHE A 121 -20.84 21.66 -1.79
CA PHE A 121 -21.46 20.40 -1.41
C PHE A 121 -21.04 19.24 -2.33
N GLY A 122 -21.04 19.45 -3.64
CA GLY A 122 -20.56 18.47 -4.62
C GLY A 122 -19.09 18.11 -4.39
N PHE A 123 -18.25 19.12 -4.13
CA PHE A 123 -16.83 18.92 -3.84
C PHE A 123 -16.60 18.17 -2.52
N VAL A 124 -17.29 18.54 -1.44
CA VAL A 124 -17.20 17.80 -0.16
C VAL A 124 -17.67 16.36 -0.32
N SER A 125 -18.79 16.14 -1.04
CA SER A 125 -19.29 14.80 -1.35
C SER A 125 -18.29 13.99 -2.17
N PHE A 126 -17.63 14.61 -3.15
CA PHE A 126 -16.54 14.00 -3.91
C PHE A 126 -15.39 13.58 -3.01
N LEU A 127 -14.91 14.47 -2.14
CA LEU A 127 -13.82 14.16 -1.22
C LEU A 127 -14.23 13.00 -0.29
N VAL A 128 -15.42 13.06 0.31
CA VAL A 128 -15.91 11.96 1.16
C VAL A 128 -15.96 10.65 0.38
N ALA A 129 -16.49 10.67 -0.85
CA ALA A 129 -16.55 9.47 -1.70
C ALA A 129 -15.15 8.95 -2.05
N LEU A 130 -14.23 9.85 -2.42
CA LEU A 130 -12.85 9.53 -2.80
C LEU A 130 -12.06 8.93 -1.63
N PHE A 131 -12.20 9.50 -0.42
CA PHE A 131 -11.46 9.03 0.75
C PHE A 131 -12.13 7.84 1.40
N ILE A 132 -13.43 7.88 1.66
CA ILE A 132 -14.09 6.92 2.55
C ILE A 132 -14.45 5.61 1.83
N ILE A 133 -14.94 5.68 0.58
CA ILE A 133 -15.42 4.48 -0.12
C ILE A 133 -14.30 3.46 -0.36
N PRO A 134 -13.10 3.85 -0.86
CA PRO A 134 -12.02 2.88 -1.06
C PRO A 134 -11.59 2.17 0.23
N LEU A 135 -11.66 2.87 1.37
CA LEU A 135 -11.27 2.31 2.68
C LEU A 135 -12.20 1.18 3.15
N PHE A 136 -13.47 1.20 2.74
CA PHE A 136 -14.41 0.11 3.03
C PHE A 136 -14.37 -0.98 1.96
N LYS A 137 -14.25 -0.60 0.68
CA LYS A 137 -14.30 -1.54 -0.43
C LYS A 137 -13.06 -2.43 -0.51
N HIS A 138 -11.87 -1.86 -0.25
CA HIS A 138 -10.60 -2.55 -0.47
C HIS A 138 -9.99 -3.15 0.81
N ARG A 139 -10.82 -3.53 1.79
CA ARG A 139 -10.33 -4.14 3.05
C ARG A 139 -9.62 -5.47 2.85
N SER A 140 -9.98 -6.23 1.81
CA SER A 140 -9.38 -7.52 1.48
C SER A 140 -8.30 -7.44 0.40
N THR A 141 -8.09 -6.26 -0.20
CA THR A 141 -7.12 -6.10 -1.28
C THR A 141 -5.70 -6.24 -0.74
N MET A 142 -4.94 -7.18 -1.31
CA MET A 142 -3.56 -7.45 -0.96
C MET A 142 -2.64 -6.80 -1.96
N VAL A 143 -1.69 -6.03 -1.46
CA VAL A 143 -0.78 -5.22 -2.27
C VAL A 143 0.64 -5.61 -1.96
N PHE A 144 1.43 -5.79 -3.00
CA PHE A 144 2.87 -5.92 -2.86
C PHE A 144 3.48 -4.52 -2.76
N LEU A 145 4.12 -4.24 -1.63
CA LEU A 145 4.89 -3.03 -1.43
C LEU A 145 6.31 -3.45 -1.05
N ASP A 146 7.28 -3.19 -1.92
CA ASP A 146 8.68 -3.66 -1.79
C ASP A 146 9.23 -3.46 -0.36
N LYS A 147 9.04 -2.26 0.21
CA LYS A 147 9.48 -1.90 1.56
C LYS A 147 8.89 -2.80 2.67
N CYS A 148 7.67 -3.30 2.50
CA CYS A 148 7.00 -4.15 3.48
C CYS A 148 7.15 -5.63 3.18
N CYS A 149 7.24 -6.00 1.91
CA CYS A 149 7.22 -7.39 1.49
C CYS A 149 8.62 -8.00 1.40
N ILE A 150 9.67 -7.16 1.31
CA ILE A 150 11.07 -7.59 1.21
C ILE A 150 11.87 -7.02 2.40
N PRO A 151 12.65 -7.86 3.13
CA PRO A 151 13.53 -7.39 4.19
C PRO A 151 14.55 -6.38 3.63
N GLN A 152 14.60 -5.18 4.20
CA GLN A 152 15.47 -4.12 3.67
C GLN A 152 16.88 -4.12 4.27
N LYS A 153 17.06 -4.62 5.50
CA LYS A 153 18.34 -4.61 6.22
C LYS A 153 19.23 -5.82 5.95
N ASP A 154 18.63 -6.96 5.63
CA ASP A 154 19.36 -8.19 5.31
C ASP A 154 19.52 -8.31 3.78
N PRO A 155 20.73 -8.08 3.22
CA PRO A 155 20.96 -8.12 1.78
C PRO A 155 20.74 -9.51 1.19
N ILE A 156 20.96 -10.58 1.97
CA ILE A 156 20.76 -11.96 1.51
C ILE A 156 19.26 -12.22 1.40
N ALA A 157 18.50 -11.96 2.45
CA ALA A 157 17.04 -12.11 2.42
C ALA A 157 16.37 -11.18 1.38
N LYS A 158 16.93 -9.98 1.17
CA LYS A 158 16.51 -9.06 0.11
C LYS A 158 16.69 -9.66 -1.29
N SER A 159 17.89 -10.14 -1.59
CA SER A 159 18.19 -10.79 -2.89
C SER A 159 17.27 -11.99 -3.15
N TYR A 160 17.01 -12.78 -2.11
CA TYR A 160 16.08 -13.90 -2.17
C TYR A 160 14.64 -13.45 -2.46
N GLY A 161 14.15 -12.42 -1.75
CA GLY A 161 12.83 -11.84 -1.99
C GLY A 161 12.66 -11.29 -3.40
N ILE A 162 13.69 -10.65 -3.96
CA ILE A 162 13.69 -10.14 -5.34
C ILE A 162 13.67 -11.30 -6.35
N SER A 163 14.49 -12.33 -6.16
CA SER A 163 14.49 -13.50 -7.04
C SER A 163 13.13 -14.19 -7.07
N LYS A 164 12.45 -14.28 -5.91
CA LYS A 164 11.11 -14.87 -5.83
C LYS A 164 10.03 -14.05 -6.53
N LEU A 165 10.19 -12.73 -6.53
CA LEU A 165 9.30 -11.85 -7.28
C LEU A 165 9.44 -12.06 -8.79
N ALA A 166 10.66 -12.29 -9.28
CA ALA A 166 10.89 -12.66 -10.68
C ALA A 166 10.23 -14.00 -11.03
N ASP A 167 10.41 -15.03 -10.18
CA ASP A 167 9.75 -16.34 -10.36
C ASP A 167 8.22 -16.20 -10.45
N TYR A 168 7.62 -15.33 -9.61
CA TYR A 168 6.18 -15.07 -9.62
C TYR A 168 5.72 -14.43 -10.93
N HIS A 169 6.46 -13.45 -11.44
CA HIS A 169 6.15 -12.77 -12.70
C HIS A 169 6.13 -13.75 -13.88
N ASP A 170 7.17 -14.59 -14.01
CA ASP A 170 7.29 -15.58 -15.07
C ASP A 170 6.14 -16.61 -15.03
N SER A 171 5.70 -17.00 -13.83
CA SER A 171 4.56 -17.92 -13.66
C SER A 171 3.20 -17.33 -14.04
N HIS A 172 3.04 -16.00 -13.93
CA HIS A 172 1.79 -15.32 -14.26
C HIS A 172 1.67 -15.00 -15.75
N ASP A 173 2.79 -14.63 -16.40
CA ASP A 173 2.79 -14.37 -17.85
C ASP A 173 2.36 -15.61 -18.65
N THR A 174 2.79 -16.80 -18.22
CA THR A 174 2.39 -18.08 -18.86
C THR A 174 0.91 -18.45 -18.66
N SER A 175 0.23 -17.85 -17.68
CA SER A 175 -1.18 -18.15 -17.39
C SER A 175 -2.16 -17.31 -18.22
N HIS A 176 -1.71 -16.21 -18.82
CA HIS A 176 -2.54 -15.37 -19.70
C HIS A 176 -2.61 -15.88 -21.15
N ASP A 177 -1.76 -16.84 -21.54
CA ASP A 177 -1.73 -17.43 -22.89
C ASP A 177 -2.65 -18.65 -23.06
N ILE A 178 -3.41 -19.06 -22.03
CA ILE A 178 -4.34 -20.20 -22.07
C ILE A 178 -5.80 -19.73 -21.92
N ILE A 179 -6.22 -18.79 -22.75
CA ILE A 179 -7.63 -18.56 -23.06
C ILE A 179 -7.74 -18.31 -24.56
N THR A 180 -7.81 -19.40 -25.34
CA THR A 180 -8.34 -19.42 -26.71
C THR A 180 -9.79 -19.84 -26.69
#